data_AF-A0ABD6BBB5-F1
#
_entry.id   AF-A0ABD6BBB5-F1
#
_cell.length_a   1.000
_cell.length_b   1.000
_cell.length_c   1.000
_cell.angle_alpha   90.00
_cell.angle_beta   90.00
_cell.angle_gamma   90.00
#
_symmetry.space_group_name_H-M   'P 1'
#
loop_
_entity.id
_entity.type
_entity.pdbx_description
1 polymer ?
#
loop_
_entity_poly.entity_id
_entity_poly.type
_entity_poly.pdbx_seq_one_letter_code
_entity_poly.pdbx_strand_id
1 'polypeptide(L)'
;MVSRSEIERLKLEADTIMTRYQEVEQALEQARNEDGEHWETEEIEMTLETPHGEEIDVALDLHANPARNAQARYDQVAELEAERERRQQIADQLDPLPADPVAYLICYHLDAVEGNYPKSIAGHLDAERSQVRALCKEMEQSGLLERVESGTVKQRRVKAKMADEVRQHHTYYRLSRDGDHLLRFLSEREGKVNVLRHLPDGKAIVQRLSRTGSDSPRTTAAEWEMEFEYVRHLYRALRHVGLLMQCDSETQSATDRTYYATTETGDDVLEAVEDRP
;
A
#
# COMPACT_ATOMS: atom_id res chain seq x y z
N MET A 1 -12.51 0.13 -3.62
CA MET A 1 -13.59 1.06 -3.29
C MET A 1 -14.67 0.37 -2.47
N VAL A 2 -14.44 0.45 -1.15
CA VAL A 2 -15.53 1.04 -0.36
C VAL A 2 -15.78 2.40 -1.00
N SER A 3 -16.72 2.47 -1.94
CA SER A 3 -16.85 3.67 -2.75
C SER A 3 -17.51 4.70 -1.88
N ARG A 4 -17.01 5.93 -1.96
CA ARG A 4 -17.69 7.05 -1.32
C ARG A 4 -19.16 7.10 -1.74
N SER A 5 -19.46 6.68 -2.98
CA SER A 5 -20.82 6.53 -3.48
C SER A 5 -21.64 5.43 -2.79
N GLU A 6 -21.04 4.33 -2.33
CA GLU A 6 -21.75 3.28 -1.59
C GLU A 6 -22.06 3.71 -0.16
N ILE A 7 -21.13 4.38 0.51
CA ILE A 7 -21.39 5.00 1.82
C ILE A 7 -22.50 6.05 1.70
N GLU A 8 -22.43 6.91 0.67
CA GLU A 8 -23.45 7.94 0.41
C GLU A 8 -24.81 7.31 0.07
N ARG A 9 -24.82 6.21 -0.71
CA ARG A 9 -26.04 5.43 -1.02
C ARG A 9 -26.66 4.86 0.25
N LEU A 10 -25.91 4.13 1.07
CA LEU A 10 -26.42 3.52 2.30
C LEU A 10 -26.94 4.56 3.31
N LYS A 11 -26.27 5.72 3.42
CA LYS A 11 -26.76 6.85 4.23
C LYS A 11 -28.09 7.38 3.68
N LEU A 12 -28.18 7.60 2.37
CA LEU A 12 -29.40 8.08 1.72
C LEU A 12 -30.57 7.08 1.90
N GLU A 13 -30.32 5.78 1.75
CA GLU A 13 -31.31 4.73 1.99
C GLU A 13 -31.80 4.77 3.45
N ALA A 14 -30.88 4.80 4.42
CA ALA A 14 -31.21 4.84 5.84
C ALA A 14 -32.03 6.09 6.21
N ASP A 15 -31.59 7.27 5.76
CA ASP A 15 -32.28 8.54 5.99
C ASP A 15 -33.67 8.56 5.34
N THR A 16 -33.80 7.96 4.15
CA THR A 16 -35.08 7.85 3.42
C THR A 16 -36.04 6.91 4.15
N ILE A 17 -35.58 5.74 4.61
CA ILE A 17 -36.38 4.81 5.43
C ILE A 17 -36.88 5.51 6.70
N MET A 18 -36.01 6.27 7.38
CA MET A 18 -36.37 7.00 8.59
C MET A 18 -37.35 8.15 8.33
N THR A 19 -37.23 8.83 7.19
CA THR A 19 -38.12 9.93 6.81
C THR A 19 -39.49 9.42 6.35
N ARG A 20 -39.52 8.27 5.65
CA ARG A 20 -40.73 7.59 5.16
C ARG A 20 -41.20 6.49 6.11
N TYR A 21 -40.93 6.64 7.40
CA TYR A 21 -41.14 5.60 8.42
C TYR A 21 -42.51 4.91 8.34
N GLN A 22 -43.59 5.69 8.26
CA GLN A 22 -44.96 5.16 8.25
C GLN A 22 -45.29 4.39 6.97
N GLU A 23 -44.78 4.85 5.83
CA GLU A 23 -44.98 4.20 4.53
C GLU A 23 -44.25 2.85 4.51
N VAL A 24 -43.01 2.82 5.00
CA VAL A 24 -42.22 1.60 5.16
C VAL A 24 -42.86 0.62 6.15
N GLU A 25 -43.36 1.12 7.29
CA GLU A 25 -44.04 0.29 8.30
C GLU A 25 -45.29 -0.37 7.72
N GLN A 26 -46.12 0.39 6.98
CA GLN A 26 -47.32 -0.14 6.33
C GLN A 26 -46.98 -1.18 5.27
N ALA A 27 -45.95 -0.95 4.45
CA ALA A 27 -45.54 -1.92 3.44
C ALA A 27 -45.01 -3.22 4.06
N LEU A 28 -44.22 -3.13 5.13
CA LEU A 28 -43.75 -4.29 5.88
C LEU A 28 -44.92 -5.05 6.53
N GLU A 29 -45.87 -4.36 7.13
CA GLU A 29 -47.07 -4.98 7.71
C GLU A 29 -47.94 -5.63 6.63
N GLN A 30 -48.13 -4.99 5.49
CA GLN A 30 -48.90 -5.53 4.38
C GLN A 30 -48.25 -6.81 3.84
N ALA A 31 -46.95 -6.78 3.53
CA ALA A 31 -46.24 -7.95 3.03
C ALA A 31 -46.29 -9.12 4.01
N ARG A 32 -46.15 -8.89 5.32
CA ARG A 32 -46.29 -9.95 6.34
C ARG A 32 -47.67 -10.62 6.39
N ASN A 33 -48.69 -10.01 5.79
CA ASN A 33 -50.05 -10.54 5.75
C ASN A 33 -50.46 -11.02 4.34
N GLU A 34 -49.59 -10.90 3.34
CA GLU A 34 -49.84 -11.29 1.96
C GLU A 34 -48.95 -12.46 1.53
N ASP A 35 -49.48 -13.32 0.66
CA ASP A 35 -48.66 -14.35 0.03
C ASP A 35 -47.82 -13.71 -1.10
N GLY A 36 -46.53 -14.06 -1.20
CA GLY A 36 -45.64 -13.52 -2.24
C GLY A 36 -44.21 -14.06 -2.19
N GLU A 37 -43.41 -13.67 -3.20
CA GLU A 37 -42.00 -14.09 -3.35
C GLU A 37 -41.09 -13.59 -2.22
N HIS A 38 -41.51 -12.56 -1.48
CA HIS A 38 -40.78 -12.01 -0.32
C HIS A 38 -40.62 -13.02 0.83
N TRP A 39 -41.42 -14.09 0.89
CA TRP A 39 -41.22 -15.17 1.85
C TRP A 39 -40.06 -16.12 1.48
N GLU A 40 -39.63 -16.13 0.21
CA GLU A 40 -38.47 -16.90 -0.23
C GLU A 40 -37.15 -16.13 -0.01
N THR A 41 -37.20 -14.81 -0.19
CA THR A 41 -36.03 -13.93 -0.04
C THR A 41 -35.89 -13.33 1.36
N GLU A 42 -36.95 -13.35 2.16
CA GLU A 42 -37.06 -12.62 3.44
C GLU A 42 -36.88 -11.09 3.29
N GLU A 43 -37.01 -10.57 2.07
CA GLU A 43 -36.79 -9.17 1.70
C GLU A 43 -37.96 -8.61 0.87
N ILE A 44 -38.24 -7.32 1.03
CA ILE A 44 -39.20 -6.56 0.22
C ILE A 44 -38.45 -5.48 -0.55
N GLU A 45 -38.62 -5.45 -1.87
CA GLU A 45 -38.19 -4.30 -2.68
C GLU A 45 -39.26 -3.21 -2.68
N MET A 46 -38.85 -1.98 -2.42
CA MET A 46 -39.74 -0.83 -2.33
C MET A 46 -39.08 0.40 -2.94
N THR A 47 -39.82 1.11 -3.79
CA THR A 47 -39.41 2.44 -4.26
C THR A 47 -39.87 3.50 -3.27
N LEU A 48 -38.95 4.33 -2.79
CA LEU A 48 -39.21 5.42 -1.84
C LEU A 48 -38.72 6.75 -2.41
N GLU A 49 -39.50 7.80 -2.17
CA GLU A 49 -39.08 9.18 -2.47
C GLU A 49 -38.16 9.71 -1.34
N THR A 50 -36.92 10.01 -1.69
CA THR A 50 -35.91 10.61 -0.81
C THR A 50 -36.37 11.97 -0.25
N PRO A 51 -35.71 12.48 0.80
CA PRO A 51 -35.95 13.86 1.29
C PRO A 51 -35.70 14.96 0.24
N HIS A 52 -35.03 14.63 -0.86
CA HIS A 52 -34.68 15.55 -1.94
C HIS A 52 -35.63 15.45 -3.15
N GLY A 53 -36.63 14.56 -3.10
CA GLY A 53 -37.61 14.38 -4.18
C GLY A 53 -37.18 13.44 -5.31
N GLU A 54 -36.06 12.73 -5.13
CA GLU A 54 -35.61 11.66 -6.03
C GLU A 54 -36.17 10.31 -5.56
N GLU A 55 -36.51 9.40 -6.46
CA GLU A 55 -36.93 8.04 -6.12
C GLU A 55 -35.72 7.09 -6.03
N ILE A 56 -35.71 6.25 -5.00
CA ILE A 56 -34.70 5.19 -4.81
C ILE A 56 -35.39 3.86 -4.54
N ASP A 57 -34.79 2.78 -5.03
CA ASP A 57 -35.22 1.42 -4.69
C ASP A 57 -34.44 0.92 -3.47
N VAL A 58 -35.15 0.41 -2.48
CA VAL A 58 -34.58 -0.16 -1.26
C VAL A 58 -35.07 -1.59 -1.05
N ALA A 59 -34.14 -2.47 -0.66
CA ALA A 59 -34.47 -3.80 -0.16
C ALA A 59 -34.59 -3.74 1.37
N LEU A 60 -35.74 -4.16 1.89
CA LEU A 60 -36.08 -4.12 3.31
C LEU A 60 -36.16 -5.54 3.87
N ASP A 61 -35.48 -5.79 4.98
CA ASP A 61 -35.67 -7.00 5.76
C ASP A 61 -37.12 -7.05 6.26
N LEU A 62 -37.85 -8.09 5.83
CA LEU A 62 -39.26 -8.33 6.12
C LEU A 62 -39.52 -8.47 7.63
N HIS A 63 -38.56 -8.98 8.39
CA HIS A 63 -38.68 -9.25 9.82
C HIS A 63 -38.21 -8.08 10.70
N ALA A 64 -37.53 -7.09 10.11
CA ALA A 64 -37.14 -5.86 10.78
C ALA A 64 -38.25 -4.81 10.74
N ASN A 65 -38.26 -3.91 11.74
CA ASN A 65 -39.05 -2.68 11.67
C ASN A 65 -38.27 -1.60 10.88
N PRO A 66 -38.88 -0.47 10.50
CA PRO A 66 -38.18 0.56 9.74
C PRO A 66 -36.89 1.04 10.43
N ALA A 67 -36.93 1.21 11.75
CA ALA A 67 -35.76 1.60 12.54
C ALA A 67 -34.60 0.61 12.42
N ARG A 68 -34.87 -0.71 12.46
CA ARG A 68 -33.83 -1.74 12.28
C ARG A 68 -33.31 -1.81 10.85
N ASN A 69 -34.19 -1.66 9.86
CA ASN A 69 -33.80 -1.59 8.45
C ASN A 69 -32.85 -0.40 8.17
N ALA A 70 -33.11 0.75 8.78
CA ALA A 70 -32.22 1.90 8.72
C ALA A 70 -30.95 1.70 9.55
N GLN A 71 -31.07 1.14 10.77
CA GLN A 71 -29.92 0.91 11.65
C GLN A 71 -28.88 -0.03 11.03
N ALA A 72 -29.32 -1.12 10.38
CA ALA A 72 -28.41 -2.05 9.70
C ALA A 72 -27.55 -1.34 8.64
N ARG A 73 -28.13 -0.38 7.92
CA ARG A 73 -27.40 0.46 6.94
C ARG A 73 -26.44 1.44 7.60
N TYR A 74 -26.84 2.07 8.70
CA TYR A 74 -25.92 2.93 9.48
C TYR A 74 -24.75 2.12 10.06
N ASP A 75 -25.00 0.90 10.53
CA ASP A 75 -23.96 0.01 11.04
C ASP A 75 -22.97 -0.37 9.91
N GLN A 76 -23.47 -0.75 8.73
CA GLN A 76 -22.64 -0.98 7.55
C GLN A 76 -21.83 0.27 7.15
N VAL A 77 -22.45 1.45 7.17
CA VAL A 77 -21.77 2.73 6.92
C VAL A 77 -20.62 2.94 7.91
N ALA A 78 -20.84 2.70 9.21
CA ALA A 78 -19.82 2.86 10.23
C ALA A 78 -18.65 1.89 10.01
N GLU A 79 -18.93 0.63 9.66
CA GLU A 79 -17.90 -0.36 9.31
C GLU A 79 -17.08 0.06 8.08
N LEU A 80 -17.75 0.53 7.03
CA LEU A 80 -17.14 0.99 5.79
C LEU A 80 -16.28 2.25 6.01
N GLU A 81 -16.75 3.20 6.82
CA GLU A 81 -15.99 4.40 7.20
C GLU A 81 -14.75 4.04 8.04
N ALA A 82 -14.90 3.14 9.02
CA ALA A 82 -13.79 2.69 9.84
C ALA A 82 -12.72 1.94 9.02
N GLU A 83 -13.14 1.07 8.10
CA GLU A 83 -12.23 0.38 7.19
C GLU A 83 -11.51 1.37 6.24
N ARG A 84 -12.22 2.40 5.77
CA ARG A 84 -11.61 3.45 4.95
C ARG A 84 -10.60 4.29 5.73
N GLU A 85 -10.93 4.69 6.96
CA GLU A 85 -10.02 5.43 7.84
C GLU A 85 -8.78 4.60 8.14
N ARG A 86 -8.96 3.31 8.48
CA ARG A 86 -7.84 2.37 8.67
C ARG A 86 -6.93 2.31 7.44
N ARG A 87 -7.51 2.22 6.23
CA ARG A 87 -6.73 2.22 4.98
C ARG A 87 -5.96 3.52 4.77
N GLN A 88 -6.55 4.67 5.11
CA GLN A 88 -5.88 5.96 5.01
C GLN A 88 -4.73 6.06 6.00
N GLN A 89 -4.95 5.75 7.29
CA GLN A 89 -3.91 5.73 8.31
C GLN A 89 -2.74 4.81 7.95
N ILE A 90 -3.05 3.67 7.31
CA ILE A 90 -2.06 2.75 6.76
C ILE A 90 -1.30 3.41 5.61
N ALA A 91 -1.98 4.03 4.62
CA ALA A 91 -1.34 4.75 3.52
C ALA A 91 -0.41 5.88 4.02
N ASP A 92 -0.85 6.63 5.02
CA ASP A 92 -0.10 7.71 5.65
C ASP A 92 1.22 7.22 6.27
N GLN A 93 1.37 5.92 6.59
CA GLN A 93 2.64 5.36 7.07
C GLN A 93 3.75 5.41 6.01
N LEU A 94 3.40 5.47 4.71
CA LEU A 94 4.37 5.62 3.62
C LEU A 94 4.60 7.07 3.21
N ASP A 95 3.77 8.03 3.62
CA ASP A 95 3.96 9.46 3.31
C ASP A 95 5.37 9.98 3.58
N PRO A 96 6.09 9.54 4.64
CA PRO A 96 7.46 9.98 4.88
C PRO A 96 8.50 9.42 3.88
N LEU A 97 8.17 8.36 3.13
CA LEU A 97 9.07 7.68 2.21
C LEU A 97 8.81 8.17 0.77
N PRO A 98 9.81 8.70 0.05
CA PRO A 98 9.63 9.09 -1.34
C PRO A 98 9.21 7.91 -2.23
N ALA A 99 8.33 8.17 -3.20
CA ALA A 99 7.86 7.20 -4.22
C ALA A 99 8.94 6.88 -5.27
N ASP A 100 10.12 6.50 -4.80
CA ASP A 100 11.30 6.16 -5.60
C ASP A 100 11.83 4.80 -5.13
N PRO A 101 12.05 3.81 -6.02
CA PRO A 101 12.58 2.51 -5.63
C PRO A 101 13.94 2.60 -4.92
N VAL A 102 14.76 3.62 -5.22
CA VAL A 102 16.05 3.84 -4.55
C VAL A 102 15.83 4.22 -3.09
N ALA A 103 14.75 4.90 -2.72
CA ALA A 103 14.45 5.23 -1.32
C ALA A 103 14.29 3.96 -0.46
N TYR A 104 13.51 2.99 -0.96
CA TYR A 104 13.39 1.66 -0.33
C TYR A 104 14.74 0.98 -0.17
N LEU A 105 15.55 0.96 -1.25
CA LEU A 105 16.87 0.35 -1.23
C LEU A 105 17.83 1.03 -0.25
N ILE A 106 17.73 2.35 -0.07
CA ILE A 106 18.49 3.07 0.96
C ILE A 106 18.10 2.59 2.35
N CYS A 107 16.80 2.48 2.66
CA CYS A 107 16.34 1.99 3.97
C CYS A 107 16.87 0.59 4.27
N TYR A 108 16.67 -0.38 3.36
CA TYR A 108 17.17 -1.75 3.53
C TYR A 108 18.70 -1.83 3.62
N HIS A 109 19.43 -0.99 2.86
CA HIS A 109 20.89 -0.92 2.96
C HIS A 109 21.32 -0.42 4.35
N LEU A 110 20.70 0.64 4.85
CA LEU A 110 21.06 1.26 6.13
C LEU A 110 20.68 0.38 7.33
N ASP A 111 19.60 -0.39 7.25
CA ASP A 111 19.28 -1.46 8.21
C ASP A 111 20.42 -2.48 8.31
N ALA A 112 20.93 -2.92 7.16
CA ALA A 112 21.95 -3.97 7.12
C ALA A 112 23.34 -3.51 7.60
N VAL A 113 23.68 -2.23 7.45
CA VAL A 113 25.02 -1.70 7.74
C VAL A 113 25.09 -0.70 8.92
N GLU A 114 23.96 -0.42 9.57
CA GLU A 114 23.80 0.48 10.73
C GLU A 114 24.26 1.94 10.52
N GLY A 115 24.60 2.32 9.29
CA GLY A 115 24.94 3.68 8.91
C GLY A 115 25.95 3.78 7.77
N ASN A 116 25.73 4.70 6.82
CA ASN A 116 26.60 4.89 5.68
C ASN A 116 26.52 6.33 5.15
N TYR A 117 27.44 6.72 4.25
CA TYR A 117 27.44 8.03 3.62
C TYR A 117 27.00 7.92 2.15
N PRO A 118 26.34 8.96 1.57
CA PRO A 118 25.65 8.84 0.28
C PRO A 118 26.49 8.37 -0.91
N LYS A 119 27.80 8.66 -0.93
CA LYS A 119 28.69 8.19 -2.02
C LYS A 119 28.87 6.67 -1.96
N SER A 120 29.02 6.11 -0.78
CA SER A 120 29.16 4.66 -0.60
C SER A 120 27.83 3.96 -0.85
N ILE A 121 26.72 4.51 -0.34
CA ILE A 121 25.36 4.01 -0.63
C ILE A 121 25.12 3.93 -2.14
N ALA A 122 25.36 5.03 -2.87
CA ALA A 122 25.21 5.06 -4.33
C ALA A 122 26.01 3.94 -5.04
N GLY A 123 27.25 3.67 -4.59
CA GLY A 123 28.05 2.59 -5.14
C GLY A 123 27.50 1.18 -4.84
N HIS A 124 26.88 0.97 -3.68
CA HIS A 124 26.25 -0.32 -3.33
C HIS A 124 24.91 -0.55 -4.04
N LEU A 125 24.18 0.54 -4.30
CA LEU A 125 22.86 0.50 -4.94
C LEU A 125 22.94 0.57 -6.46
N ASP A 126 24.13 0.80 -7.03
CA ASP A 126 24.31 1.18 -8.44
C ASP A 126 23.38 2.33 -8.84
N ALA A 127 23.25 3.33 -7.95
CA ALA A 127 22.35 4.47 -8.13
C ALA A 127 23.15 5.76 -8.33
N GLU A 128 22.51 6.78 -8.92
CA GLU A 128 23.18 8.05 -9.17
C GLU A 128 23.44 8.78 -7.84
N ARG A 129 24.64 9.32 -7.69
CA ARG A 129 25.09 9.88 -6.41
C ARG A 129 24.32 11.14 -6.00
N SER A 130 23.89 11.96 -6.94
CA SER A 130 23.05 13.14 -6.66
C SER A 130 21.64 12.73 -6.24
N GLN A 131 21.03 11.71 -6.86
CA GLN A 131 19.75 11.12 -6.46
C GLN A 131 19.82 10.59 -5.02
N VAL A 132 20.80 9.74 -4.70
CA VAL A 132 20.95 9.20 -3.33
C VAL A 132 21.16 10.31 -2.30
N ARG A 133 21.88 11.39 -2.65
CA ARG A 133 22.04 12.54 -1.75
C ARG A 133 20.75 13.31 -1.53
N ALA A 134 19.95 13.50 -2.58
CA ALA A 134 18.66 14.16 -2.49
C ALA A 134 17.71 13.33 -1.61
N LEU A 135 17.58 12.03 -1.91
CA LEU A 135 16.75 11.10 -1.16
C LEU A 135 17.16 11.00 0.32
N CYS A 136 18.45 10.89 0.63
CA CYS A 136 18.90 10.88 2.03
C CYS A 136 18.51 12.16 2.78
N LYS A 137 18.57 13.33 2.11
CA LYS A 137 18.20 14.61 2.72
C LYS A 137 16.68 14.72 2.91
N GLU A 138 15.91 14.27 1.93
CA GLU A 138 14.44 14.26 2.00
C GLU A 138 13.95 13.32 3.11
N MET A 139 14.48 12.10 3.16
CA MET A 139 14.16 11.13 4.21
C MET A 139 14.66 11.54 5.60
N GLU A 140 15.72 12.37 5.68
CA GLU A 140 16.12 13.01 6.94
C GLU A 140 15.07 14.05 7.37
N GLN A 141 14.57 14.86 6.44
CA GLN A 141 13.55 15.88 6.71
C GLN A 141 12.20 15.27 7.10
N SER A 142 11.85 14.11 6.55
CA SER A 142 10.64 13.36 6.93
C SER A 142 10.81 12.52 8.19
N GLY A 143 12.01 12.47 8.77
CA GLY A 143 12.30 11.79 10.03
C GLY A 143 12.64 10.31 9.90
N LEU A 144 12.67 9.73 8.69
CA LEU A 144 13.06 8.32 8.47
C LEU A 144 14.56 8.06 8.68
N LEU A 145 15.40 9.06 8.39
CA LEU A 145 16.84 9.00 8.59
C LEU A 145 17.30 10.02 9.62
N GLU A 146 18.40 9.70 10.29
CA GLU A 146 19.09 10.64 11.17
C GLU A 146 20.57 10.78 10.77
N ARG A 147 21.10 12.00 10.94
CA ARG A 147 22.52 12.28 10.70
C ARG A 147 23.37 11.80 11.85
N VAL A 148 24.45 11.10 11.52
CA VAL A 148 25.48 10.70 12.47
C VAL A 148 26.65 11.67 12.36
N GLU A 149 26.96 12.36 13.46
CA GLU A 149 28.15 13.21 13.52
C GLU A 149 29.43 12.36 13.41
N SER A 150 30.36 12.79 12.54
CA SER A 150 31.63 12.12 12.25
C SER A 150 32.53 11.89 13.48
N GLY A 151 32.25 12.52 14.63
CA GLY A 151 32.99 12.33 15.89
C GLY A 151 32.66 11.04 16.64
N THR A 152 31.42 10.53 16.52
CA THR A 152 30.92 9.41 17.33
C THR A 152 31.41 8.05 16.82
N VAL A 153 31.59 7.91 15.50
CA VAL A 153 32.13 6.68 14.88
C VAL A 153 33.60 6.45 15.25
N LYS A 154 34.38 7.53 15.44
CA LYS A 154 35.81 7.45 15.83
C LYS A 154 36.06 7.07 17.29
N GLN A 155 35.07 7.11 18.17
CA GLN A 155 35.29 6.83 19.60
C GLN A 155 35.07 5.36 20.01
N ARG A 156 34.20 4.60 19.32
CA ARG A 156 33.91 3.21 19.72
C ARG A 156 35.00 2.21 19.36
N ARG A 157 35.91 2.54 18.42
CA ARG A 157 37.11 1.76 18.13
C ARG A 157 38.21 2.71 17.66
N VAL A 158 39.33 2.77 18.39
CA VAL A 158 40.73 2.82 17.89
C VAL A 158 41.67 3.48 18.93
N LYS A 159 42.52 2.65 19.56
CA LYS A 159 43.88 3.05 19.94
C LYS A 159 44.62 3.41 18.65
N ALA A 160 45.17 4.62 18.61
CA ALA A 160 46.11 5.11 17.60
C ALA A 160 45.52 5.38 16.20
N LYS A 161 45.36 6.67 15.88
CA LYS A 161 45.87 7.30 14.66
C LYS A 161 45.77 8.84 14.80
N MET A 162 46.86 9.43 15.27
CA MET A 162 47.18 10.84 15.02
C MET A 162 47.69 10.90 13.58
N ALA A 163 46.90 11.45 12.66
CA ALA A 163 47.38 11.86 11.35
C ALA A 163 46.70 13.17 10.98
N ASP A 164 47.55 14.15 10.70
CA ASP A 164 47.25 15.52 10.34
C ASP A 164 46.85 15.57 8.86
N GLU A 165 45.62 15.15 8.55
CA GLU A 165 45.01 15.32 7.22
C GLU A 165 43.50 15.52 7.42
N VAL A 166 43.05 16.78 7.38
CA VAL A 166 41.64 17.16 7.51
C VAL A 166 40.92 16.80 6.21
N ARG A 167 40.52 15.53 6.06
CA ARG A 167 39.53 15.15 5.04
C ARG A 167 38.17 15.69 5.46
N GLN A 168 37.44 16.29 4.52
CA GLN A 168 36.07 16.76 4.73
C GLN A 168 35.25 15.68 5.46
N HIS A 169 34.63 16.05 6.58
CA HIS A 169 33.72 15.19 7.31
C HIS A 169 32.53 14.84 6.41
N HIS A 170 32.49 13.61 5.88
CA HIS A 170 31.31 13.14 5.14
C HIS A 170 30.13 13.01 6.12
N THR A 171 28.96 13.47 5.71
CA THR A 171 27.71 13.23 6.44
C THR A 171 27.36 11.75 6.32
N TYR A 172 27.18 11.10 7.46
CA TYR A 172 26.65 9.74 7.56
C TYR A 172 25.18 9.81 7.93
N TYR A 173 24.41 8.87 7.40
CA TYR A 173 23.01 8.64 7.70
C TYR A 173 22.85 7.25 8.30
N ARG A 174 21.93 7.09 9.23
CA ARG A 174 21.41 5.79 9.71
C ARG A 174 19.89 5.87 9.76
N LEU A 175 19.21 4.71 9.83
CA LEU A 175 17.78 4.68 10.09
C LEU A 175 17.49 5.32 11.45
N SER A 176 16.45 6.14 11.49
CA SER A 176 15.86 6.58 12.74
C SER A 176 14.97 5.46 13.31
N ARG A 177 14.43 5.69 14.50
CA ARG A 177 13.39 4.82 15.07
C ARG A 177 12.16 4.69 14.17
N ASP A 178 11.77 5.77 13.51
CA ASP A 178 10.61 5.77 12.59
C ASP A 178 10.96 5.02 11.29
N GLY A 179 12.21 5.13 10.83
CA GLY A 179 12.74 4.28 9.75
C GLY A 179 12.71 2.79 10.07
N ASP A 180 13.08 2.39 11.30
CA ASP A 180 12.98 1.00 11.76
C ASP A 180 11.52 0.52 11.83
N HIS A 181 10.62 1.38 12.31
CA HIS A 181 9.18 1.08 12.35
C HIS A 181 8.60 0.91 10.94
N LEU A 182 9.01 1.77 10.01
CA LEU A 182 8.63 1.66 8.60
C LEU A 182 9.06 0.31 8.01
N LEU A 183 10.32 -0.12 8.20
CA LEU A 183 10.78 -1.41 7.68
C LEU A 183 10.03 -2.61 8.27
N ARG A 184 9.67 -2.56 9.55
CA ARG A 184 8.80 -3.58 10.17
C ARG A 184 7.43 -3.61 9.52
N PHE A 185 6.81 -2.44 9.34
CA PHE A 185 5.54 -2.32 8.65
C PHE A 185 5.61 -2.88 7.22
N LEU A 186 6.68 -2.57 6.46
CA LEU A 186 6.89 -3.09 5.10
C LEU A 186 7.03 -4.63 5.04
N SER A 187 7.38 -5.28 6.14
CA SER A 187 7.45 -6.76 6.21
C SER A 187 6.06 -7.40 6.42
N GLU A 188 5.12 -6.65 6.98
CA GLU A 188 3.74 -7.06 7.24
C GLU A 188 2.90 -7.03 5.96
N ARG A 189 1.76 -7.73 5.97
CA ARG A 189 0.88 -7.82 4.79
C ARG A 189 0.35 -6.45 4.38
N GLU A 190 -0.10 -5.63 5.33
CA GLU A 190 -0.58 -4.28 5.05
C GLU A 190 0.51 -3.38 4.42
N GLY A 191 1.76 -3.46 4.88
CA GLY A 191 2.85 -2.68 4.30
C GLY A 191 3.18 -3.10 2.87
N LYS A 192 3.13 -4.40 2.58
CA LYS A 192 3.31 -4.94 1.22
C LYS A 192 2.21 -4.47 0.27
N VAL A 193 0.95 -4.47 0.71
CA VAL A 193 -0.19 -3.90 -0.06
C VAL A 193 0.08 -2.43 -0.37
N ASN A 194 0.57 -1.67 0.59
CA ASN A 194 0.86 -0.27 0.42
C ASN A 194 2.04 0.00 -0.51
N VAL A 195 3.06 -0.85 -0.54
CA VAL A 195 4.16 -0.75 -1.52
C VAL A 195 3.62 -0.79 -2.94
N LEU A 196 2.68 -1.70 -3.24
CA LEU A 196 2.07 -1.77 -4.58
C LEU A 196 1.18 -0.57 -4.90
N ARG A 197 0.61 0.10 -3.90
CA ARG A 197 -0.12 1.36 -4.10
C ARG A 197 0.84 2.54 -4.33
N HIS A 198 1.96 2.55 -3.61
CA HIS A 198 2.93 3.63 -3.61
C HIS A 198 3.87 3.60 -4.83
N LEU A 199 4.14 2.40 -5.38
CA LEU A 199 4.93 2.20 -6.60
C LEU A 199 4.06 1.57 -7.71
N PRO A 200 3.33 2.37 -8.51
CA PRO A 200 2.46 1.88 -9.57
C PRO A 200 3.18 0.98 -10.59
N ASP A 201 4.39 1.35 -11.00
CA ASP A 201 5.22 0.53 -11.91
C ASP A 201 5.70 -0.76 -11.22
N GLY A 202 5.88 -0.72 -9.90
CA GLY A 202 6.14 -1.93 -9.10
C GLY A 202 4.95 -2.88 -9.10
N LYS A 203 3.72 -2.36 -8.95
CA LYS A 203 2.49 -3.15 -9.12
C LYS A 203 2.40 -3.76 -10.52
N ALA A 204 2.67 -2.98 -11.56
CA ALA A 204 2.67 -3.48 -12.93
C ALA A 204 3.67 -4.63 -13.13
N ILE A 205 4.85 -4.57 -12.48
CA ILE A 205 5.84 -5.65 -12.52
C ILE A 205 5.30 -6.92 -11.86
N VAL A 206 4.73 -6.81 -10.65
CA VAL A 206 4.14 -7.97 -9.96
C VAL A 206 3.02 -8.57 -10.81
N GLN A 207 2.10 -7.76 -11.33
CA GLN A 207 1.03 -8.20 -12.25
C GLN A 207 1.55 -8.93 -13.48
N ARG A 208 2.61 -8.42 -14.12
CA ARG A 208 3.23 -9.06 -15.27
C ARG A 208 3.78 -10.44 -14.87
N LEU A 209 4.54 -10.50 -13.79
CA LEU A 209 5.19 -11.73 -13.34
C LEU A 209 4.19 -12.79 -12.87
N SER A 210 3.09 -12.42 -12.22
CA SER A 210 2.00 -13.35 -11.87
C SER A 210 1.38 -14.01 -13.11
N ARG A 211 1.41 -13.34 -14.27
CA ARG A 211 0.87 -13.84 -15.54
C ARG A 211 1.89 -14.62 -16.37
N THR A 212 3.15 -14.17 -16.39
CA THR A 212 4.21 -14.74 -17.24
C THR A 212 5.13 -15.73 -16.51
N GLY A 213 5.03 -15.81 -15.18
CA GLY A 213 5.82 -16.68 -14.31
C GLY A 213 7.17 -16.07 -13.91
N SER A 214 8.02 -15.69 -14.87
CA SER A 214 9.29 -15.03 -14.57
C SER A 214 9.75 -14.08 -15.67
N ASP A 215 10.51 -13.06 -15.31
CA ASP A 215 11.10 -12.12 -16.27
C ASP A 215 12.35 -11.42 -15.73
N SER A 216 13.05 -10.69 -16.59
CA SER A 216 14.25 -9.92 -16.26
C SER A 216 13.98 -8.41 -16.33
N PRO A 217 14.66 -7.59 -15.49
CA PRO A 217 14.52 -6.13 -15.56
C PRO A 217 14.88 -5.55 -16.93
N ARG A 218 15.80 -6.19 -17.67
CA ARG A 218 16.19 -5.75 -19.03
C ARG A 218 15.07 -5.93 -20.04
N THR A 219 14.37 -7.06 -19.98
CA THR A 219 13.22 -7.32 -20.85
C THR A 219 12.13 -6.30 -20.59
N THR A 220 11.76 -6.14 -19.33
CA THR A 220 10.70 -5.20 -18.91
C THR A 220 11.03 -3.76 -19.30
N ALA A 221 12.27 -3.30 -19.05
CA ALA A 221 12.71 -1.97 -19.45
C ALA A 221 12.65 -1.75 -20.96
N ALA A 222 13.07 -2.74 -21.75
CA ALA A 222 13.04 -2.66 -23.22
C ALA A 222 11.61 -2.65 -23.76
N GLU A 223 10.71 -3.47 -23.22
CA GLU A 223 9.32 -3.55 -23.67
C GLU A 223 8.50 -2.33 -23.25
N TRP A 224 8.77 -1.75 -22.08
CA TRP A 224 8.05 -0.59 -21.56
C TRP A 224 8.69 0.75 -21.94
N GLU A 225 9.78 0.72 -22.71
CA GLU A 225 10.55 1.91 -23.10
C GLU A 225 10.99 2.77 -21.89
N MET A 226 11.40 2.11 -20.80
CA MET A 226 11.83 2.75 -19.55
C MET A 226 13.34 2.63 -19.34
N GLU A 227 13.89 3.53 -18.53
CA GLU A 227 15.31 3.47 -18.14
C GLU A 227 15.60 2.17 -17.38
N PHE A 228 16.63 1.44 -17.84
CA PHE A 228 16.97 0.12 -17.29
C PHE A 228 17.27 0.18 -15.79
N GLU A 229 17.99 1.20 -15.32
CA GLU A 229 18.35 1.30 -13.90
C GLU A 229 17.12 1.51 -13.02
N TYR A 230 16.17 2.34 -13.46
CA TYR A 230 14.91 2.54 -12.74
C TYR A 230 14.14 1.21 -12.57
N VAL A 231 13.97 0.46 -13.66
CA VAL A 231 13.30 -0.85 -13.62
C VAL A 231 14.10 -1.84 -12.77
N ARG A 232 15.43 -1.87 -12.89
CA ARG A 232 16.29 -2.73 -12.04
C ARG A 232 16.13 -2.40 -10.56
N HIS A 233 16.04 -1.12 -10.20
CA HIS A 233 15.80 -0.70 -8.81
C HIS A 233 14.40 -1.11 -8.32
N LEU A 234 13.36 -1.03 -9.16
CA LEU A 234 12.02 -1.54 -8.81
C LEU A 234 12.05 -3.04 -8.47
N TYR A 235 12.65 -3.87 -9.34
CA TYR A 235 12.78 -5.31 -9.07
C TYR A 235 13.54 -5.59 -7.77
N ARG A 236 14.64 -4.86 -7.51
CA ARG A 236 15.42 -5.00 -6.28
C ARG A 236 14.60 -4.58 -5.05
N ALA A 237 13.88 -3.46 -5.13
CA ALA A 237 13.05 -2.96 -4.03
C ALA A 237 11.94 -3.96 -3.70
N LEU A 238 11.19 -4.43 -4.68
CA LEU A 238 10.14 -5.43 -4.51
C LEU A 238 10.69 -6.76 -3.96
N ARG A 239 11.90 -7.17 -4.35
CA ARG A 239 12.58 -8.33 -3.77
C ARG A 239 12.92 -8.11 -2.30
N HIS A 240 13.43 -6.94 -1.92
CA HIS A 240 13.73 -6.64 -0.51
C HIS A 240 12.48 -6.59 0.37
N VAL A 241 11.37 -6.08 -0.17
CA VAL A 241 10.04 -6.12 0.47
C VAL A 241 9.48 -7.55 0.58
N GLY A 242 9.97 -8.47 -0.25
CA GLY A 242 9.56 -9.88 -0.26
C GLY A 242 8.39 -10.19 -1.20
N LEU A 243 8.07 -9.29 -2.13
CA LEU A 243 7.04 -9.48 -3.16
C LEU A 243 7.56 -10.27 -4.37
N LEU A 244 8.87 -10.20 -4.61
CA LEU A 244 9.54 -10.95 -5.66
C LEU A 244 10.64 -11.83 -5.08
N MET A 245 10.92 -12.93 -5.76
CA MET A 245 12.11 -13.75 -5.53
C MET A 245 12.97 -13.78 -6.79
N GLN A 246 14.28 -13.90 -6.59
CA GLN A 246 15.21 -14.11 -7.70
C GLN A 246 15.23 -15.59 -8.05
N CYS A 247 15.17 -15.91 -9.34
CA CYS A 247 15.25 -17.28 -9.85
C CYS A 247 16.67 -17.56 -10.37
N ASP A 248 17.16 -18.77 -10.14
CA ASP A 248 18.40 -19.25 -10.74
C ASP A 248 18.13 -19.69 -12.18
N SER A 249 18.89 -19.18 -13.15
CA SER A 249 18.79 -19.65 -14.54
C SER A 249 19.59 -20.95 -14.70
N GLU A 250 18.93 -22.09 -14.92
CA GLU A 250 19.61 -23.37 -15.19
C GLU A 250 20.38 -23.37 -16.54
N THR A 251 20.10 -22.41 -17.43
CA THR A 251 20.72 -22.36 -18.76
C THR A 251 21.85 -21.33 -18.80
N GLN A 252 23.08 -21.80 -18.60
CA GLN A 252 24.31 -21.03 -18.82
C GLN A 252 24.43 -20.62 -20.29
N SER A 253 23.91 -19.44 -20.64
CA SER A 253 24.23 -18.80 -21.92
C SER A 253 24.58 -17.33 -21.68
N ALA A 254 25.88 -17.09 -21.44
CA ALA A 254 26.73 -15.94 -21.75
C ALA A 254 26.22 -14.49 -21.65
N THR A 255 25.03 -14.22 -21.13
CA THR A 255 24.56 -12.87 -20.81
C THR A 255 23.86 -12.96 -19.47
N ASP A 256 24.56 -12.51 -18.45
CA ASP A 256 24.16 -12.41 -17.04
C ASP A 256 22.74 -11.81 -16.93
N ARG A 257 21.72 -12.67 -16.93
CA ARG A 257 20.30 -12.29 -16.88
C ARG A 257 19.75 -12.75 -15.55
N THR A 258 19.67 -11.84 -14.61
CA THR A 258 18.94 -12.04 -13.36
C THR A 258 17.45 -12.08 -13.67
N TYR A 259 16.81 -13.20 -13.37
CA TYR A 259 15.36 -13.38 -13.50
C TYR A 259 14.70 -13.29 -12.13
N TYR A 260 13.45 -12.84 -12.13
CA TYR A 260 12.61 -12.75 -10.95
C TYR A 260 11.26 -13.35 -11.23
N ALA A 261 10.65 -13.91 -10.19
CA ALA A 261 9.26 -14.37 -10.15
C ALA A 261 8.54 -13.72 -8.97
N THR A 262 7.21 -13.73 -8.99
CA THR A 262 6.43 -13.38 -7.80
C THR A 262 6.62 -14.43 -6.71
N THR A 263 6.49 -14.01 -5.46
CA THR A 263 6.33 -14.94 -4.33
C THR A 263 4.85 -15.23 -4.13
N GLU A 264 4.51 -16.29 -3.38
CA GLU A 264 3.11 -16.54 -2.96
C GLU A 264 2.50 -15.30 -2.29
N THR A 265 3.28 -14.64 -1.41
CA THR A 265 2.86 -13.37 -0.80
C THR A 265 2.69 -12.25 -1.83
N GLY A 266 3.49 -12.23 -2.89
CA GLY A 266 3.37 -11.27 -3.98
C GLY A 266 2.04 -11.40 -4.70
N ASP A 267 1.63 -12.63 -5.02
CA ASP A 267 0.34 -12.92 -5.66
C ASP A 267 -0.83 -12.63 -4.71
N ASP A 268 -0.78 -13.07 -3.45
CA ASP A 268 -1.80 -12.80 -2.43
C ASP A 268 -2.03 -11.30 -2.20
N VAL A 269 -0.94 -10.52 -2.18
CA VAL A 269 -0.98 -9.07 -1.99
C VAL A 269 -1.51 -8.38 -3.24
N LEU A 270 -1.17 -8.88 -4.43
CA LEU A 270 -1.69 -8.35 -5.68
C LEU A 270 -3.21 -8.50 -5.74
N GLU A 271 -3.73 -9.68 -5.42
CA GLU A 271 -5.19 -9.91 -5.31
C GLU A 271 -5.80 -8.92 -4.32
N ALA A 272 -5.22 -8.72 -3.15
CA ALA A 272 -5.74 -7.76 -2.17
C ALA A 272 -5.77 -6.29 -2.65
N VAL A 273 -4.94 -5.93 -3.63
CA VAL A 273 -4.94 -4.62 -4.29
C VAL A 273 -5.98 -4.56 -5.43
N GLU A 274 -6.34 -5.69 -6.03
CA GLU A 274 -7.30 -5.82 -7.15
C GLU A 274 -8.75 -6.10 -6.69
N ASP A 275 -8.96 -6.98 -5.71
CA ASP A 275 -10.25 -7.49 -5.20
C ASP A 275 -11.03 -6.53 -4.29
N ARG A 276 -10.61 -5.28 -4.20
CA ARG A 276 -11.37 -4.26 -3.47
C ARG A 276 -11.75 -3.17 -4.45
N PRO A 277 -12.71 -3.45 -5.36
CA PRO A 277 -13.18 -2.55 -6.43
C PRO A 277 -13.55 -1.24 -5.82
#